data_AF-A0A3B8PLC5-F1
#
_entry.id   AF-A0A3B8PLC5-F1
#
_cell.length_a   1.000
_cell.length_b   1.000
_cell.length_c   1.000
_cell.angle_alpha   90.00
_cell.angle_beta   90.00
_cell.angle_gamma   90.00
#
_symmetry.space_group_name_H-M   'P 1'
#
loop_
_entity.id
_entity.type
_entity.pdbx_description
1 polymer ?
#
loop_
_entity_poly.entity_id
_entity_poly.type
_entity_poly.pdbx_seq_one_letter_code
_entity_poly.pdbx_strand_id
1 'polypeptide(L)'
;MLFHLITHPSASRRLPSALAASIGLVMLCGVTESEARPPAPDTALLDRRFDEVTVLMTHNAMSNRAEGWLFPNQNHGLTRQLKDGVRGLMLDVHLVGGRPHLV
;
A
#
# COMPACT_ATOMS: atom_id res chain seq x y z
N MET A 1 -60.09 -15.50 18.13
CA MET A 1 -59.79 -16.27 16.91
C MET A 1 -58.39 -16.84 17.03
N LEU A 2 -58.25 -18.13 16.72
CA LEU A 2 -57.11 -19.01 16.95
C LEU A 2 -56.08 -18.86 15.82
N PHE A 3 -54.81 -18.60 16.13
CA PHE A 3 -53.72 -18.66 15.15
C PHE A 3 -53.25 -20.11 15.01
N HIS A 4 -53.54 -20.74 13.86
CA HIS A 4 -52.94 -22.03 13.48
C HIS A 4 -51.55 -21.77 12.88
N LEU A 5 -50.50 -22.16 13.60
CA LEU A 5 -49.13 -22.17 13.08
C LEU A 5 -48.94 -23.46 12.24
N ILE A 6 -48.80 -23.32 10.92
CA ILE A 6 -48.41 -24.43 10.04
C ILE A 6 -46.89 -24.57 10.13
N THR A 7 -46.42 -25.62 10.78
CA THR A 7 -45.00 -25.98 10.81
C THR A 7 -44.67 -26.82 9.57
N HIS A 8 -43.91 -26.26 8.62
CA HIS A 8 -43.29 -27.04 7.55
C HIS A 8 -42.05 -27.78 8.10
N PRO A 9 -41.93 -29.10 7.94
CA PRO A 9 -40.70 -29.80 8.30
C PRO A 9 -39.57 -29.41 7.33
N SER A 10 -38.49 -28.87 7.90
CA SER A 10 -37.25 -28.58 7.19
C SER A 10 -36.57 -29.89 6.79
N ALA A 11 -36.57 -30.19 5.49
CA ALA A 11 -35.79 -31.28 4.93
C ALA A 11 -34.30 -30.90 4.94
N SER A 12 -33.54 -31.47 5.88
CA SER A 12 -32.09 -31.30 5.98
C SER A 12 -31.39 -31.93 4.78
N ARG A 13 -31.02 -31.12 3.78
CA ARG A 13 -30.06 -31.53 2.75
C ARG A 13 -28.67 -31.56 3.39
N ARG A 14 -28.14 -32.76 3.60
CA ARG A 14 -26.74 -32.97 3.99
C ARG A 14 -25.85 -32.59 2.81
N LEU A 15 -25.18 -31.45 2.92
CA LEU A 15 -24.11 -31.03 2.02
C LEU A 15 -22.90 -31.96 2.25
N PRO A 16 -22.38 -32.66 1.22
CA PRO A 16 -21.23 -33.53 1.39
C PRO A 16 -19.97 -32.69 1.70
N SER A 17 -19.30 -33.06 2.78
CA SER A 17 -18.15 -32.36 3.41
C SER A 17 -16.83 -32.43 2.63
N ALA A 18 -16.85 -32.63 1.32
CA ALA A 18 -15.63 -32.92 0.53
C ALA A 18 -15.00 -31.71 -0.18
N LEU A 19 -15.51 -30.48 0.00
CA LEU A 19 -15.02 -29.29 -0.73
C LEU A 19 -14.26 -28.28 0.14
N ALA A 20 -14.15 -28.49 1.45
CA ALA A 20 -13.50 -27.53 2.36
C ALA A 20 -11.98 -27.72 2.53
N ALA A 21 -11.38 -28.75 1.92
CA ALA A 21 -9.99 -29.15 2.20
C ALA A 21 -8.93 -28.54 1.26
N SER A 22 -9.31 -27.75 0.25
CA SER A 22 -8.36 -27.27 -0.77
C SER A 22 -7.99 -25.78 -0.67
N ILE A 23 -8.53 -25.02 0.27
CA ILE A 23 -8.19 -23.58 0.45
C ILE A 23 -7.04 -23.38 1.47
N GLY A 24 -6.73 -24.39 2.29
CA GLY A 24 -5.89 -24.22 3.49
C GLY A 24 -4.37 -24.41 3.36
N LEU A 25 -3.80 -24.74 2.20
CA LEU A 25 -2.39 -25.21 2.12
C LEU A 25 -1.41 -24.32 1.35
N VAL A 26 -1.80 -23.13 0.87
CA VAL A 26 -0.85 -22.22 0.16
C VAL A 26 -0.17 -21.20 1.10
N MET A 27 -0.43 -21.25 2.42
CA MET A 27 0.10 -20.30 3.41
C MET A 27 1.39 -20.77 4.10
N LEU A 28 2.34 -21.38 3.35
CA LEU A 28 3.68 -21.71 3.89
C LEU A 28 4.84 -21.28 2.99
N CYS A 29 4.61 -20.54 1.91
CA CYS A 29 5.66 -19.71 1.34
C CYS A 29 5.75 -18.44 2.18
N GLY A 30 6.47 -18.52 3.31
CA GLY A 30 6.94 -17.33 3.98
C GLY A 30 7.76 -16.52 2.98
N VAL A 31 7.16 -15.47 2.43
CA VAL A 31 7.93 -14.40 1.79
C VAL A 31 8.67 -13.75 2.94
N THR A 32 9.90 -14.19 3.17
CA THR A 32 10.85 -13.40 3.94
C THR A 32 11.01 -12.13 3.14
N GLU A 33 10.45 -11.01 3.63
CA GLU A 33 10.86 -9.69 3.17
C GLU A 33 12.37 -9.63 3.38
N SER A 34 13.11 -9.83 2.28
CA SER A 34 14.52 -9.53 2.26
C SER A 34 14.60 -8.02 2.46
N GLU A 35 15.05 -7.60 3.65
CA GLU A 35 15.55 -6.24 3.84
C GLU A 35 16.73 -6.09 2.87
N ALA A 36 16.41 -5.70 1.63
CA ALA A 36 17.38 -5.51 0.59
C ALA A 36 18.34 -4.44 1.10
N ARG A 37 19.59 -4.84 1.33
CA ARG A 37 20.67 -3.91 1.63
C ARG A 37 20.62 -2.81 0.57
N PRO A 38 20.51 -1.53 0.96
CA PRO A 38 20.49 -0.47 -0.03
C PRO A 38 21.73 -0.60 -0.91
N PRO A 39 21.58 -0.49 -2.24
CA PRO A 39 22.72 -0.58 -3.14
C PRO A 39 23.78 0.42 -2.70
N ALA A 40 25.06 0.06 -2.87
CA ALA A 40 26.14 1.00 -2.64
C ALA A 40 25.87 2.28 -3.46
N PRO A 41 26.15 3.48 -2.92
CA PRO A 41 25.92 4.70 -3.65
C PRO A 41 26.65 4.65 -4.99
N ASP A 42 25.91 4.82 -6.08
CA ASP A 42 26.48 4.92 -7.41
C ASP A 42 27.16 6.28 -7.54
N THR A 43 28.45 6.33 -7.23
CA THR A 43 29.25 7.55 -7.30
C THR A 43 29.43 8.03 -8.73
N ALA A 44 29.21 7.19 -9.74
CA ALA A 44 29.35 7.60 -11.14
C ALA A 44 28.32 8.67 -11.56
N LEU A 45 27.20 8.77 -10.83
CA LEU A 45 26.20 9.82 -11.06
C LEU A 45 26.60 11.17 -10.43
N LEU A 46 27.53 11.20 -9.48
CA LEU A 46 27.90 12.42 -8.75
C LEU A 46 28.66 13.43 -9.62
N ASP A 47 29.32 12.94 -10.67
CA ASP A 47 30.07 13.78 -11.62
C ASP A 47 29.20 14.30 -12.78
N ARG A 48 27.93 13.86 -12.86
CA ARG A 48 27.00 14.23 -13.94
C ARG A 48 26.11 15.38 -13.50
N ARG A 49 25.70 16.23 -14.45
CA ARG A 49 24.73 17.29 -14.15
C ARG A 49 23.35 16.69 -13.92
N PHE A 50 22.50 17.45 -13.22
CA PHE A 50 21.12 17.02 -12.94
C PHE A 50 20.30 16.73 -14.21
N ASP A 51 20.52 17.48 -15.30
CA ASP A 51 19.85 17.30 -16.58
C ASP A 51 20.36 16.10 -17.39
N GLU A 52 21.44 15.47 -16.93
CA GLU A 52 22.06 14.31 -17.59
C GLU A 52 21.65 12.99 -16.93
N VAL A 53 21.03 13.03 -15.75
CA VAL A 53 20.66 11.85 -14.95
C VAL A 53 19.15 11.63 -14.91
N THR A 54 18.75 10.36 -15.00
CA THR A 54 17.36 9.97 -14.77
C THR A 54 17.19 9.62 -13.29
N VAL A 55 16.26 10.28 -12.61
CA VAL A 55 15.93 10.01 -11.21
C VAL A 55 14.50 9.49 -11.06
N LEU A 56 14.31 8.53 -10.16
CA LEU A 56 12.97 8.12 -9.73
C LEU A 56 12.33 9.27 -8.92
N MET A 57 11.12 9.67 -9.32
CA MET A 57 10.37 10.76 -8.71
C MET A 57 8.96 10.32 -8.32
N THR A 58 8.46 10.84 -7.20
CA THR A 58 7.07 10.65 -6.77
C THR A 58 6.27 11.95 -6.89
N HIS A 59 5.14 11.88 -7.58
CA HIS A 59 4.17 12.98 -7.71
C HIS A 59 3.39 13.14 -6.41
N ASN A 60 3.26 14.39 -5.91
CA ASN A 60 2.66 14.73 -4.62
C ASN A 60 3.14 13.76 -3.52
N ALA A 61 4.45 13.80 -3.26
CA ALA A 61 5.17 12.79 -2.49
C ALA A 61 4.68 12.68 -1.03
N MET A 62 4.20 13.79 -0.46
CA MET A 62 3.66 13.89 0.90
C MET A 62 2.28 13.26 0.99
N SER A 63 1.47 13.30 -0.06
CA SER A 63 0.13 12.71 -0.05
C SER A 63 0.24 11.19 0.07
N ASN A 64 0.27 10.69 1.30
CA ASN A 64 0.54 9.28 1.58
C ASN A 64 -0.35 8.66 2.65
N ARG A 65 -0.62 7.37 2.51
CA ARG A 65 -1.50 6.62 3.41
C ARG A 65 -0.91 6.48 4.81
N ALA A 66 0.41 6.28 4.92
CA ALA A 66 1.09 6.08 6.20
C ALA A 66 0.94 7.27 7.15
N GLU A 67 0.79 8.48 6.62
CA GLU A 67 0.60 9.72 7.37
C GLU A 67 -0.87 10.20 7.37
N GLY A 68 -1.81 9.37 6.91
CA GLY A 68 -3.25 9.60 7.08
C GLY A 68 -3.88 10.59 6.10
N TRP A 69 -3.26 10.84 4.95
CA TRP A 69 -3.86 11.68 3.91
C TRP A 69 -5.17 11.07 3.39
N LEU A 70 -6.20 11.91 3.19
CA LEU A 70 -7.55 11.46 2.81
C LEU A 70 -7.60 10.83 1.41
N PHE A 71 -6.81 11.37 0.48
CA PHE A 71 -6.70 10.89 -0.91
C PHE A 71 -5.23 10.65 -1.27
N PRO A 72 -4.61 9.61 -0.71
CA PRO A 72 -3.18 9.43 -0.79
C PRO A 72 -2.75 9.02 -2.20
N ASN A 73 -1.73 9.69 -2.73
CA ASN A 73 -1.05 9.30 -3.98
C ASN A 73 -0.04 8.18 -3.75
N GLN A 74 0.55 8.12 -2.56
CA GLN A 74 1.59 7.17 -2.17
C GLN A 74 1.14 6.29 -1.00
N ASN A 75 1.71 5.10 -0.85
CA ASN A 75 1.43 4.26 0.32
C ASN A 75 2.32 4.58 1.53
N HIS A 76 3.55 5.04 1.28
CA HIS A 76 4.57 5.20 2.31
C HIS A 76 5.01 6.67 2.47
N GLY A 77 5.39 7.05 3.69
CA GLY A 77 5.92 8.37 3.99
C GLY A 77 7.30 8.63 3.34
N LEU A 78 7.72 9.90 3.35
CA LEU A 78 8.91 10.36 2.62
C LEU A 78 10.19 9.61 3.00
N THR A 79 10.37 9.29 4.28
CA THR A 79 11.55 8.54 4.75
C THR A 79 11.65 7.17 4.08
N ARG A 80 10.53 6.47 3.91
CA ARG A 80 10.52 5.17 3.24
C ARG A 80 10.73 5.32 1.74
N GLN A 81 10.11 6.31 1.10
CA GLN A 81 10.36 6.61 -0.32
C GLN A 81 11.85 6.85 -0.61
N LEU A 82 12.55 7.61 0.23
CA LEU A 82 13.99 7.83 0.11
C LEU A 82 14.80 6.53 0.28
N LYS A 83 14.42 5.66 1.23
CA LYS A 83 15.04 4.35 1.43
C LYS A 83 14.82 3.42 0.23
N ASP A 84 13.66 3.52 -0.42
CA ASP A 84 13.31 2.74 -1.61
C ASP A 84 13.97 3.27 -2.90
N GLY A 85 14.74 4.36 -2.82
CA GLY A 85 15.54 4.89 -3.94
C GLY A 85 14.95 6.09 -4.66
N VAL A 86 13.82 6.66 -4.21
CA VAL A 86 13.28 7.91 -4.75
C VAL A 86 14.27 9.05 -4.50
N ARG A 87 14.55 9.87 -5.52
CA ARG A 87 15.45 11.04 -5.43
C ARG A 87 14.83 12.33 -5.95
N GLY A 88 13.63 12.26 -6.54
CA GLY A 88 12.77 13.40 -6.79
C GLY A 88 11.52 13.37 -5.93
N LEU A 89 11.21 14.45 -5.21
CA LEU A 89 9.99 14.59 -4.42
C LEU A 89 9.23 15.82 -4.91
N MET A 90 8.05 15.66 -5.50
CA MET A 90 7.19 16.79 -5.84
C MET A 90 6.38 17.18 -4.61
N LEU A 91 6.60 18.41 -4.11
CA LEU A 91 5.90 18.94 -2.95
C LEU A 91 4.88 20.00 -3.31
N ASP A 92 3.61 19.70 -3.06
CA ASP A 92 2.50 20.64 -3.23
C ASP A 92 2.40 21.51 -1.98
N VAL A 93 2.59 22.82 -2.16
CA VAL A 93 2.65 23.80 -1.07
C VAL A 93 1.66 24.92 -1.35
N HIS A 94 0.88 25.30 -0.35
CA HIS A 94 0.03 26.49 -0.37
C HIS A 94 0.31 27.40 0.83
N LEU A 95 0.10 28.71 0.66
CA LEU A 95 0.17 29.68 1.74
C LEU A 95 -1.19 29.79 2.44
N VAL A 96 -1.23 29.48 3.74
CA VAL A 96 -2.40 29.71 4.60
C VAL A 96 -1.98 30.65 5.72
N GLY A 97 -2.59 31.83 5.78
CA GLY A 97 -2.23 32.86 6.77
C GLY A 97 -0.76 33.28 6.70
N GLY A 98 -0.16 33.28 5.51
CA GLY A 98 1.25 33.63 5.29
C GLY A 98 2.25 32.53 5.68
N ARG A 99 1.79 31.32 6.02
CA ARG A 99 2.65 30.17 6.33
C ARG A 99 2.51 29.09 5.26
N PRO A 100 3.60 28.42 4.87
CA PRO A 100 3.55 27.31 3.92
C PRO A 100 2.97 26.07 4.58
N HIS A 101 2.01 25.45 3.90
CA HIS A 101 1.41 24.18 4.27
C HIS A 101 1.46 23.22 3.09
N LEU A 102 1.71 21.94 3.37
CA LEU A 102 1.52 20.87 2.41
C LEU A 102 0.04 20.65 2.18
N VAL A 103 -0.36 20.43 0.92
CA VAL A 103 -1.77 20.23 0.52
C VAL A 103 -1.98 19.09 -0.46
#